data_AF-A0AAD8HNR9-F1
#
_entry.id   AF-A0AAD8HNR9-F1
#
_cell.length_a   1.000
_cell.length_b   1.000
_cell.length_c   1.000
_cell.angle_alpha   90.00
_cell.angle_beta   90.00
_cell.angle_gamma   90.00
#
_symmetry.space_group_name_H-M   'P 1'
#
loop_
_entity.id
_entity.type
_entity.pdbx_description
1 polymer ?
#
loop_
_entity_poly.entity_id
_entity_poly.type
_entity_poly.pdbx_seq_one_letter_code
_entity_poly.pdbx_strand_id
1 'polypeptide(L)'
;MLLVSISVTPAFAHNVQAVFIFGDSLFDHAGNNHYNNNCSAQADFPPYGSTYFHHPTGRFTNGRTVADFISQFLGIGIQKPFLEARQEVINGSRKEYPSNGVNFPSAGSGLYRATNSDLGVTPIQDQLQQFQTLMDQNLVDRKQLEKSLFFFESGSNDVFNYFLRK
;
A
#
# COMPACT_ATOMS: atom_id res chain seq x y z
N MET A 1 27.99 -4.81 5.77
CA MET A 1 27.27 -5.89 5.07
C MET A 1 26.76 -6.86 6.13
N LEU A 2 25.50 -6.74 6.54
CA LEU A 2 24.90 -7.62 7.53
C LEU A 2 24.17 -8.74 6.76
N LEU A 3 24.71 -9.95 6.78
CA LEU A 3 24.04 -11.13 6.25
C LEU A 3 23.14 -11.70 7.34
N VAL A 4 21.83 -11.51 7.21
CA VAL A 4 20.83 -12.20 8.03
C VAL A 4 20.43 -13.46 7.27
N SER A 5 20.92 -14.62 7.70
CA SER A 5 20.40 -15.91 7.23
C SER A 5 19.16 -16.27 8.05
N ILE A 6 17.98 -16.20 7.43
CA ILE A 6 16.75 -16.69 8.04
C ILE A 6 16.58 -18.15 7.61
N SER A 7 16.86 -19.08 8.52
CA SER A 7 16.38 -20.45 8.38
C SER A 7 14.87 -20.44 8.58
N VAL A 8 14.12 -20.60 7.48
CA VAL A 8 12.66 -20.74 7.53
C VAL A 8 12.34 -22.15 8.04
N THR A 9 12.11 -22.26 9.35
CA THR A 9 11.37 -23.41 9.90
C THR A 9 9.89 -23.24 9.53
N PRO A 10 9.24 -24.20 8.85
CA PRO A 10 7.84 -24.09 8.49
C PRO A 10 6.98 -24.50 9.69
N ALA A 11 6.67 -23.57 10.60
CA ALA A 11 5.68 -23.83 11.65
C ALA A 11 5.18 -22.54 12.34
N PHE A 12 4.55 -21.65 11.59
CA PHE A 12 3.40 -20.92 12.12
C PHE A 12 2.33 -20.94 11.03
N ALA A 13 1.27 -21.72 11.24
CA ALA A 13 0.03 -21.55 10.50
C ALA A 13 -0.56 -20.21 10.93
N HIS A 14 -0.02 -19.11 10.41
CA HIS A 14 -0.63 -17.80 10.57
C HIS A 14 -1.99 -17.87 9.89
N ASN A 15 -3.06 -17.89 10.69
CA ASN A 15 -4.45 -17.95 10.19
C ASN A 15 -4.88 -16.62 9.54
N VAL A 16 -3.92 -15.82 9.05
CA VAL A 16 -4.15 -14.57 8.35
C VAL A 16 -4.35 -14.89 6.87
N GLN A 17 -5.50 -14.51 6.34
CA GLN A 17 -5.86 -14.74 4.94
C GLN A 17 -5.69 -13.49 4.08
N ALA A 18 -5.74 -12.31 4.69
CA ALA A 18 -5.60 -11.06 3.98
C ALA A 18 -4.94 -9.97 4.82
N VAL A 19 -4.32 -9.03 4.12
CA VAL A 19 -3.75 -7.81 4.73
C VAL A 19 -4.34 -6.61 4.01
N PHE A 20 -4.85 -5.65 4.77
CA PHE A 20 -5.28 -4.35 4.26
C PHE A 20 -4.36 -3.28 4.81
N ILE A 21 -3.88 -2.40 3.95
CA ILE A 21 -2.83 -1.44 4.28
C ILE A 21 -3.37 -0.05 4.01
N PHE A 22 -3.07 0.90 4.88
CA PHE A 22 -3.42 2.32 4.79
C PHE A 22 -2.22 3.16 5.24
N GLY A 23 -1.99 4.29 4.58
CA GLY A 23 -0.96 5.24 5.02
C GLY A 23 -0.26 6.02 3.92
N ASP A 24 1.02 6.28 4.14
CA ASP A 24 1.85 7.09 3.24
C ASP A 24 2.96 6.30 2.52
N SER A 25 4.03 6.98 2.11
CA SER A 25 5.16 6.40 1.37
C SER A 25 5.86 5.27 2.11
N LEU A 26 5.77 5.21 3.44
CA LEU A 26 6.33 4.12 4.24
C LEU A 26 5.66 2.77 3.96
N PHE A 27 4.36 2.81 3.65
CA PHE A 27 3.55 1.63 3.35
C PHE A 27 2.99 1.58 1.93
N ASP A 28 3.25 2.59 1.09
CA ASP A 28 2.98 2.58 -0.35
C ASP A 28 3.94 1.63 -1.07
N HIS A 29 3.83 0.37 -0.70
CA HIS A 29 4.60 -0.73 -1.23
C HIS A 29 4.12 -1.13 -2.60
N ALA A 30 2.99 -0.64 -3.08
CA ALA A 30 2.45 -1.03 -4.38
C ALA A 30 2.50 0.12 -5.38
N GLY A 31 2.79 1.35 -4.91
CA GLY A 31 2.88 2.54 -5.73
C GLY A 31 1.50 2.98 -6.19
N ASN A 32 0.51 3.15 -5.31
CA ASN A 32 -0.80 3.67 -5.75
C ASN A 32 -0.64 5.01 -6.49
N ASN A 33 0.32 5.85 -6.07
CA ASN A 33 0.59 7.12 -6.73
C ASN A 33 1.02 6.96 -8.21
N HIS A 34 1.64 5.83 -8.58
CA HIS A 34 1.96 5.48 -9.97
C HIS A 34 0.70 5.42 -10.85
N TYR A 35 -0.40 4.91 -10.29
CA TYR A 35 -1.68 4.74 -10.99
C TYR A 35 -2.61 5.96 -10.84
N ASN A 36 -2.15 7.03 -10.17
CA ASN A 36 -2.90 8.27 -10.03
C ASN A 36 -2.28 9.37 -10.93
N ASN A 37 -2.89 9.59 -12.09
CA ASN A 37 -2.43 10.58 -13.08
C ASN A 37 -2.40 12.03 -12.57
N ASN A 38 -3.12 12.33 -11.49
CA ASN A 38 -3.16 13.67 -10.90
C ASN A 38 -2.12 13.83 -9.78
N CYS A 39 -1.39 12.77 -9.42
CA CYS A 39 -0.45 12.79 -8.32
C CYS A 39 0.98 13.03 -8.82
N SER A 40 1.66 14.02 -8.24
CA SER A 40 3.07 14.30 -8.53
C SER A 40 4.03 13.68 -7.52
N ALA A 41 3.54 13.15 -6.40
CA ALA A 41 4.33 12.44 -5.40
C ALA A 41 4.58 10.98 -5.83
N GLN A 42 5.34 10.78 -6.90
CA GLN A 42 5.64 9.46 -7.48
C GLN A 42 7.10 9.04 -7.24
N ALA A 43 7.35 7.73 -7.34
CA ALA A 43 8.69 7.13 -7.25
C ALA A 43 8.97 6.22 -8.46
N ASP A 44 8.45 6.60 -9.63
CA ASP A 44 8.49 5.84 -10.88
C ASP A 44 9.78 6.12 -11.69
N PHE A 45 10.86 6.44 -11.00
CA PHE A 45 12.14 6.82 -11.60
C PHE A 45 13.34 6.35 -10.75
N PRO A 46 14.56 6.24 -11.33
CA PRO A 46 15.76 5.90 -10.56
C PRO A 46 16.06 6.93 -9.45
N PRO A 47 16.54 6.52 -8.26
CA PRO A 47 17.13 5.21 -7.95
C PRO A 47 16.13 4.16 -7.42
N TYR A 48 14.84 4.48 -7.33
CA TYR A 48 13.84 3.60 -6.73
C TYR A 48 13.76 2.24 -7.42
N GLY A 49 13.55 1.18 -6.63
CA GLY A 49 13.53 -0.22 -7.07
C GLY A 49 14.88 -0.82 -7.51
N SER A 50 15.98 -0.06 -7.53
CA SER A 50 17.28 -0.50 -8.08
C SER A 50 17.89 -1.76 -7.46
N THR A 51 17.65 -2.03 -6.18
CA THR A 51 18.34 -3.10 -5.44
C THR A 51 17.62 -4.45 -5.55
N TYR A 52 16.29 -4.49 -5.38
CA TYR A 52 15.53 -5.75 -5.35
C TYR A 52 14.75 -6.01 -6.63
N PHE A 53 14.14 -4.97 -7.22
CA PHE A 53 13.31 -5.12 -8.42
C PHE A 53 14.11 -4.85 -9.71
N HIS A 54 15.21 -4.12 -9.59
CA HIS A 54 16.09 -3.71 -10.70
C HIS A 54 15.40 -2.82 -11.76
N HIS A 55 14.25 -2.23 -11.41
CA HIS A 55 13.52 -1.22 -12.18
C HIS A 55 12.67 -0.37 -11.22
N PRO A 56 12.31 0.87 -11.57
CA PRO A 56 11.38 1.68 -10.77
C PRO A 56 10.02 1.01 -10.65
N THR A 57 9.46 1.01 -9.44
CA THR A 57 8.19 0.33 -9.12
C THR A 57 7.14 1.26 -8.52
N GLY A 58 7.42 2.56 -8.40
CA GLY A 58 6.57 3.51 -7.68
C GLY A 58 6.64 3.42 -6.17
N ARG A 59 7.49 2.52 -5.64
CA ARG A 59 7.77 2.40 -4.20
C ARG A 59 8.87 3.39 -3.81
N PHE A 60 8.69 4.08 -2.68
CA PHE A 60 9.69 5.01 -2.12
C PHE A 60 10.85 4.27 -1.42
N THR A 61 11.39 3.26 -2.08
CA THR A 61 12.50 2.40 -1.61
C THR A 61 13.21 1.75 -2.79
N ASN A 62 14.43 1.25 -2.58
CA ASN A 62 15.16 0.48 -3.59
C ASN A 62 14.71 -0.99 -3.68
N GLY A 63 13.72 -1.39 -2.89
CA GLY A 63 13.22 -2.75 -2.91
C GLY A 63 11.91 -2.93 -2.15
N ARG A 64 11.87 -3.92 -1.27
CA ARG A 64 10.69 -4.23 -0.44
C ARG A 64 10.51 -3.21 0.69
N THR A 65 9.27 -2.91 1.04
CA THR A 65 8.89 -2.15 2.24
C THR A 65 8.67 -3.10 3.42
N VAL A 66 8.46 -2.53 4.61
CA VAL A 66 8.12 -3.29 5.82
C VAL A 66 6.85 -4.13 5.62
N ALA A 67 5.83 -3.60 4.93
CA ALA A 67 4.60 -4.33 4.66
C ALA A 67 4.83 -5.58 3.78
N ASP A 68 5.73 -5.51 2.78
CA ASP A 68 6.09 -6.69 1.98
C ASP A 68 6.74 -7.79 2.83
N PHE A 69 7.64 -7.41 3.74
CA PHE A 69 8.31 -8.36 4.63
C PHE A 69 7.31 -9.02 5.58
N ILE A 70 6.33 -8.28 6.08
CA ILE A 70 5.29 -8.84 6.95
C ILE A 70 4.38 -9.79 6.16
N SER A 71 3.91 -9.40 4.97
CA SER A 71 3.09 -10.29 4.14
C SER A 71 3.82 -11.60 3.80
N GLN A 72 5.11 -11.53 3.49
CA GLN A 72 5.94 -12.71 3.26
C GLN A 72 6.14 -13.56 4.52
N PHE A 73 6.35 -12.93 5.68
CA PHE A 73 6.44 -13.63 6.96
C PHE A 73 5.15 -14.38 7.30
N LEU A 74 4.00 -13.79 6.98
CA LEU A 74 2.68 -14.40 7.15
C LEU A 74 2.36 -15.46 6.08
N GLY A 75 3.21 -15.63 5.07
CA GLY A 75 3.01 -16.58 3.98
C GLY A 75 1.90 -16.17 2.99
N ILE A 76 1.50 -14.90 2.97
CA ILE A 76 0.52 -14.38 2.01
C ILE A 76 1.21 -13.57 0.91
N GLY A 77 0.60 -13.53 -0.28
CA GLY A 77 1.10 -12.72 -1.38
C GLY A 77 1.11 -11.23 -1.05
N ILE A 78 1.96 -10.44 -1.72
CA ILE A 78 1.97 -8.98 -1.63
C ILE A 78 0.63 -8.42 -2.12
N GLN A 79 0.10 -7.43 -1.42
CA GLN A 79 -1.20 -6.82 -1.70
C GLN A 79 -1.11 -5.97 -2.96
N LYS A 80 -2.11 -6.07 -3.86
CA LYS A 80 -2.17 -5.24 -5.06
C LYS A 80 -2.53 -3.78 -4.69
N PRO A 81 -2.03 -2.76 -5.40
CA PRO A 81 -2.51 -1.38 -5.21
C PRO A 81 -4.00 -1.30 -5.55
N PHE A 82 -4.77 -0.58 -4.75
CA PHE A 82 -6.18 -0.37 -4.97
C PHE A 82 -6.47 0.24 -6.33
N LEU A 83 -5.71 1.27 -6.73
CA LEU A 83 -5.94 1.98 -7.99
C LEU A 83 -5.68 1.10 -9.21
N GLU A 84 -4.62 0.28 -9.17
CA GLU A 84 -4.37 -0.72 -10.21
C GLU A 84 -5.49 -1.76 -10.27
N ALA A 85 -5.85 -2.36 -9.13
CA ALA A 85 -6.91 -3.37 -9.07
C ALA A 85 -8.23 -2.81 -9.60
N ARG A 86 -8.58 -1.57 -9.24
CA ARG A 86 -9.76 -0.86 -9.73
C ARG A 86 -9.72 -0.66 -11.24
N GLN A 87 -8.58 -0.22 -11.78
CA GLN A 87 -8.42 -0.02 -13.22
C GLN A 87 -8.58 -1.34 -14.00
N GLU A 88 -8.03 -2.43 -13.47
CA GLU A 88 -8.15 -3.79 -14.02
C GLU A 88 -9.60 -4.31 -13.96
N VAL A 89 -10.36 -3.98 -12.91
CA VAL A 89 -11.79 -4.31 -12.83
C VAL A 89 -12.61 -3.51 -13.84
N ILE A 90 -12.37 -2.20 -13.94
CA ILE A 90 -13.11 -1.32 -14.86
C ILE A 90 -12.87 -1.70 -16.32
N ASN A 91 -11.64 -2.06 -16.69
CA ASN A 91 -11.31 -2.45 -18.06
C ASN A 91 -11.62 -3.93 -18.37
N GLY A 92 -12.11 -4.69 -17.39
CA GLY A 92 -12.50 -6.09 -17.54
C GLY A 92 -11.34 -7.10 -17.57
N SER A 93 -10.09 -6.67 -17.39
CA SER A 93 -8.93 -7.59 -17.29
C SER A 93 -8.90 -8.37 -15.98
N ARG A 94 -9.61 -7.91 -14.96
CA ARG A 94 -9.84 -8.60 -13.68
C ARG A 94 -11.34 -8.64 -13.37
N LYS A 95 -11.81 -9.77 -12.85
CA LYS A 95 -13.21 -9.93 -12.43
C LYS A 95 -13.49 -9.41 -11.01
N GLU A 96 -12.56 -9.64 -10.09
CA GLU A 96 -12.75 -9.41 -8.65
C GLU A 96 -11.48 -8.85 -8.00
N TYR A 97 -11.64 -8.08 -6.92
CA TYR A 97 -10.52 -7.57 -6.13
C TYR A 97 -9.74 -8.72 -5.46
N PRO A 98 -8.44 -8.54 -5.13
CA PRO A 98 -7.62 -9.62 -4.57
C PRO A 98 -8.12 -10.12 -3.21
N SER A 99 -8.22 -11.45 -3.07
CA SER A 99 -8.64 -12.12 -1.83
C SER A 99 -7.57 -12.15 -0.75
N ASN A 100 -6.31 -11.80 -1.06
CA ASN A 100 -5.24 -11.64 -0.08
C ASN A 100 -5.16 -10.21 0.49
N GLY A 101 -6.18 -9.38 0.22
CA GLY A 101 -6.28 -8.00 0.67
C GLY A 101 -5.72 -6.97 -0.30
N VAL A 102 -5.74 -5.70 0.09
CA VAL A 102 -5.52 -4.55 -0.82
C VAL A 102 -4.64 -3.49 -0.15
N ASN A 103 -3.78 -2.86 -0.95
CA ASN A 103 -2.93 -1.73 -0.54
C ASN A 103 -3.58 -0.40 -0.95
N PHE A 104 -3.95 0.43 0.02
CA PHE A 104 -4.50 1.78 -0.19
C PHE A 104 -3.55 2.99 0.03
N PRO A 105 -2.34 2.86 0.63
CA PRO A 105 -1.47 4.00 0.90
C PRO A 105 -1.19 4.86 -0.32
N SER A 106 -0.97 6.15 -0.06
CA SER A 106 -0.60 7.14 -1.06
C SER A 106 0.54 7.97 -0.51
N ALA A 107 1.69 7.92 -1.18
CA ALA A 107 2.86 8.69 -0.75
C ALA A 107 2.56 10.19 -0.61
N GLY A 108 3.09 10.80 0.46
CA GLY A 108 2.83 12.19 0.81
C GLY A 108 1.52 12.44 1.54
N SER A 109 0.66 11.42 1.72
CA SER A 109 -0.57 11.52 2.50
C SER A 109 -0.29 11.77 3.98
N GLY A 110 -1.22 12.46 4.64
CA GLY A 110 -1.16 12.73 6.07
C GLY A 110 -2.51 12.53 6.74
N LEU A 111 -2.54 12.84 8.04
CA LEU A 111 -3.75 12.77 8.85
C LEU A 111 -4.73 13.88 8.46
N TYR A 112 -4.25 15.07 8.10
CA TYR A 112 -5.10 16.15 7.60
C TYR A 112 -5.34 16.01 6.09
N ARG A 113 -6.59 16.24 5.65
CA ARG A 113 -6.93 16.25 4.21
C ARG A 113 -6.14 17.28 3.39
N ALA A 114 -5.70 18.36 4.02
CA ALA A 114 -4.92 19.42 3.38
C ALA A 114 -3.44 19.07 3.21
N THR A 115 -2.95 18.03 3.89
CA THR A 115 -1.53 17.63 3.81
C THR A 115 -1.19 17.21 2.39
N ASN A 116 -0.34 18.01 1.74
CA ASN A 116 0.12 17.82 0.35
C ASN A 116 -1.00 17.67 -0.70
N SER A 117 -2.17 18.26 -0.45
CA SER A 117 -3.31 18.16 -1.39
C SER A 117 -3.00 18.77 -2.77
N ASP A 118 -2.10 19.75 -2.82
CA ASP A 118 -1.55 20.34 -4.04
C ASP A 118 -0.75 19.35 -4.91
N LEU A 119 -0.25 18.26 -4.32
CA LEU A 119 0.46 17.19 -5.02
C LEU A 119 -0.48 16.06 -5.50
N GLY A 120 -1.79 16.21 -5.32
CA GLY A 120 -2.79 15.23 -5.76
C GLY A 120 -2.74 13.88 -5.03
N VAL A 121 -2.16 13.85 -3.82
CA VAL A 121 -2.12 12.65 -2.97
C VAL A 121 -3.53 12.22 -2.55
N THR A 122 -3.70 10.94 -2.22
CA THR A 122 -4.96 10.43 -1.64
C THR A 122 -4.91 10.55 -0.12
N PRO A 123 -5.72 11.44 0.51
CA PRO A 123 -5.77 11.56 1.96
C PRO A 123 -6.16 10.25 2.64
N ILE A 124 -5.69 10.03 3.86
CA ILE A 124 -5.98 8.79 4.61
C ILE A 124 -7.48 8.53 4.77
N GLN A 125 -8.30 9.60 4.87
CA GLN A 125 -9.76 9.51 4.91
C GLN A 125 -10.33 8.93 3.62
N ASP A 126 -9.77 9.28 2.47
CA ASP A 126 -10.24 8.77 1.18
C ASP A 126 -9.76 7.34 0.96
N GLN A 127 -8.60 6.95 1.50
CA GLN A 127 -8.16 5.54 1.54
C GLN A 127 -9.14 4.68 2.35
N LEU A 128 -9.57 5.16 3.52
CA LEU A 128 -10.60 4.48 4.33
C LEU A 128 -11.95 4.43 3.61
N GLN A 129 -12.33 5.51 2.91
CA GLN A 129 -13.56 5.55 2.12
C GLN A 129 -13.51 4.56 0.95
N GLN A 130 -12.36 4.39 0.29
CA GLN A 130 -12.15 3.39 -0.75
C GLN A 130 -12.38 1.98 -0.21
N PHE A 131 -11.81 1.65 0.95
CA PHE A 131 -12.06 0.38 1.62
C PHE A 131 -13.54 0.20 1.99
N GLN A 132 -14.17 1.22 2.55
CA GLN A 132 -15.60 1.20 2.89
C GLN A 132 -16.46 0.93 1.65
N THR A 133 -16.14 1.55 0.50
CA THR A 133 -16.85 1.30 -0.76
C THR A 133 -16.72 -0.16 -1.20
N LEU A 134 -15.55 -0.79 -1.05
CA LEU A 134 -15.41 -2.22 -1.34
C LEU A 134 -16.27 -3.09 -0.42
N MET A 135 -16.38 -2.73 0.85
CA MET A 135 -17.22 -3.42 1.83
C MET A 135 -18.72 -3.28 1.53
N ASP A 136 -19.16 -2.08 1.15
CA ASP A 136 -20.57 -1.79 0.86
C ASP A 136 -21.03 -2.46 -0.44
N GLN A 137 -20.12 -2.60 -1.40
CA GLN A 137 -20.38 -3.28 -2.67
C GLN A 137 -20.17 -4.81 -2.60
N ASN A 138 -19.86 -5.37 -1.43
CA ASN A 138 -19.52 -6.78 -1.22
C ASN A 138 -18.37 -7.27 -2.13
N LEU A 139 -17.44 -6.38 -2.47
CA LEU A 139 -16.23 -6.67 -3.26
C LEU A 139 -15.09 -7.22 -2.39
N VAL A 140 -15.24 -7.13 -1.07
CA VAL A 140 -14.42 -7.82 -0.07
C VAL A 140 -15.37 -8.67 0.77
N ASP A 141 -15.06 -9.96 0.92
CA ASP A 141 -15.86 -10.87 1.75
C ASP A 141 -15.74 -10.48 3.23
N ARG A 142 -16.87 -10.26 3.90
CA ARG A 142 -16.90 -9.98 5.34
C ARG A 142 -16.25 -11.10 6.16
N LYS A 143 -16.31 -12.35 5.72
CA LYS A 143 -15.64 -13.49 6.37
C LYS A 143 -14.12 -13.40 6.28
N GLN A 144 -13.59 -12.76 5.23
CA GLN A 144 -12.16 -12.50 5.09
C GLN A 144 -11.66 -11.58 6.21
N LEU A 145 -12.50 -10.65 6.70
CA LEU A 145 -12.11 -9.70 7.75
C LEU A 145 -11.76 -10.35 9.08
N GLU A 146 -12.42 -11.45 9.45
CA GLU A 146 -12.16 -12.18 10.70
C GLU A 146 -10.72 -12.72 10.78
N LYS A 147 -10.10 -12.90 9.62
CA LYS A 147 -8.75 -13.42 9.43
C LYS A 147 -7.86 -12.41 8.72
N SER A 148 -8.18 -11.13 8.82
CA SER A 148 -7.41 -10.06 8.19
C SER A 148 -6.56 -9.31 9.19
N LEU A 149 -5.41 -8.84 8.72
CA LEU A 149 -4.57 -7.89 9.45
C LEU A 149 -4.65 -6.52 8.78
N PHE A 150 -4.69 -5.47 9.59
CA PHE A 150 -4.78 -4.09 9.13
C PHE A 150 -3.50 -3.35 9.51
N PHE A 151 -2.85 -2.74 8.54
CA PHE A 151 -1.74 -1.81 8.76
C PHE A 151 -2.21 -0.38 8.54
N PHE A 152 -1.88 0.47 9.50
CA PHE A 152 -2.21 1.88 9.44
C PHE A 152 -0.99 2.69 9.87
N GLU A 153 -0.60 3.63 9.04
CA GLU A 153 0.47 4.58 9.30
C GLU A 153 0.04 5.94 8.75
N SER A 154 0.27 7.02 9.49
CA SER A 154 0.04 8.39 9.00
C SER A 154 0.62 9.40 10.00
N GLY A 155 0.88 10.63 9.54
CA GLY A 155 1.28 11.75 10.40
C GLY A 155 2.65 12.32 10.08
N SER A 156 3.54 11.54 9.46
CA SER A 156 4.90 11.99 9.13
C SER A 156 4.88 13.24 8.24
N ASN A 157 4.04 13.22 7.21
CA ASN A 157 3.87 14.33 6.25
C ASN A 157 3.23 15.58 6.86
N ASP A 158 2.35 15.43 7.86
CA ASP A 158 1.76 16.56 8.58
C ASP A 158 2.84 17.31 9.38
N VAL A 159 3.73 16.56 10.06
CA VAL A 159 4.88 17.12 10.77
C VAL A 159 5.83 17.80 9.77
N PHE A 160 6.17 17.15 8.65
CA PHE A 160 7.01 17.77 7.63
C PHE A 160 6.39 19.05 7.08
N ASN A 161 5.09 19.05 6.75
CA ASN A 161 4.42 20.25 6.24
C ASN A 161 4.41 21.39 7.26
N TYR A 162 4.21 21.10 8.54
CA TYR A 162 4.28 22.12 9.58
C TYR A 162 5.63 22.86 9.61
N PHE A 163 6.73 22.14 9.37
CA PHE A 163 8.07 22.75 9.35
C PHE A 163 8.47 23.36 8.00
N LEU A 164 8.02 22.79 6.88
CA LEU A 164 8.44 23.18 5.53
C LEU A 164 7.54 24.25 4.88
N ARG A 165 6.29 24.38 5.31
CA ARG A 165 5.28 25.26 4.68
C ARG A 165 4.79 26.38 5.62
N LYS A 166 5.68 26.92 6.46
CA LYS A 166 5.38 28.11 7.27
C LYS A 166 5.02 29.32 6.41
#